data_AF-A0A6N2N815-F1
#
_entry.id   AF-A0A6N2N815-F1
#
_cell.length_a   1.000
_cell.length_b   1.000
_cell.length_c   1.000
_cell.angle_alpha   90.00
_cell.angle_beta   90.00
_cell.angle_gamma   90.00
#
_symmetry.space_group_name_H-M   'P 1'
#
loop_
_entity.id
_entity.type
_entity.pdbx_description
1 polymer ?
#
loop_
_entity_poly.entity_id
_entity_poly.type
_entity_poly.pdbx_seq_one_letter_code
_entity_poly.pdbx_strand_id
1 'polypeptide(L)'
;MARQSIAAPLLSTDVSPTNYHIYDKKIWSRKALCFFLASVTIITTVGLLTFGAHFTCWVLRGGQNYSERIGVDKAEIVESEQGVVAADDARCSEIGVSMLRQGGHAVDAAVSTALCVGVVNPVGSGIGGGAFMIVRSSSTSKTQAYDMRETAPGAASQQHG
;
A
#
# COMPACT_ATOMS: atom_id res chain seq x y z
N MET A 1 79.58 18.06 50.79
CA MET A 1 80.53 16.95 50.97
C MET A 1 79.84 15.67 50.52
N ALA A 2 80.40 14.99 49.54
CA ALA A 2 79.82 13.86 48.83
C ALA A 2 79.82 12.56 49.65
N ARG A 3 78.85 11.67 49.37
CA ARG A 3 78.95 10.19 49.29
C ARG A 3 77.54 9.66 48.93
N GLN A 4 77.28 9.10 47.74
CA GLN A 4 77.64 7.75 47.25
C GLN A 4 77.37 6.65 48.31
N SER A 5 76.80 5.48 48.05
CA SER A 5 76.25 4.80 46.87
C SER A 5 75.80 3.40 47.35
N ILE A 6 75.10 2.64 46.48
CA ILE A 6 75.03 1.15 46.43
C ILE A 6 74.15 0.42 47.48
N ALA A 7 73.07 -0.23 47.03
CA ALA A 7 72.99 -1.68 46.75
C ALA A 7 71.54 -2.16 46.48
N ALA A 8 71.34 -2.96 45.42
CA ALA A 8 70.23 -3.93 45.28
C ALA A 8 70.56 -5.21 46.09
N PRO A 9 69.82 -6.36 46.10
CA PRO A 9 68.61 -6.77 45.34
C PRO A 9 67.57 -7.62 46.14
N LEU A 10 66.56 -8.14 45.43
CA LEU A 10 65.70 -9.33 45.69
C LEU A 10 64.41 -9.19 46.55
N LEU A 11 63.25 -9.20 45.88
CA LEU A 11 62.27 -10.28 46.07
C LEU A 11 61.34 -10.40 44.85
N SER A 12 61.41 -11.55 44.20
CA SER A 12 60.54 -12.05 43.15
C SER A 12 59.12 -12.33 43.65
N THR A 13 58.09 -11.91 42.92
CA THR A 13 56.89 -12.72 42.72
C THR A 13 56.34 -12.46 41.32
N ASP A 14 56.41 -13.49 40.48
CA ASP A 14 55.71 -13.61 39.21
C ASP A 14 54.20 -13.47 39.41
N VAL A 15 53.55 -12.62 38.61
CA VAL A 15 52.10 -12.69 38.36
C VAL A 15 51.89 -12.82 36.86
N SER A 16 51.45 -14.02 36.48
CA SER A 16 51.18 -14.47 35.11
C SER A 16 49.89 -13.82 34.51
N PRO A 17 49.80 -13.60 33.17
CA PRO A 17 48.72 -12.84 32.55
C PRO A 17 47.65 -13.75 31.91
N THR A 18 46.47 -13.89 32.52
CA THR A 18 45.38 -14.69 31.92
C THR A 18 43.97 -14.10 32.01
N ASN A 19 43.78 -12.85 32.49
CA ASN A 19 42.43 -12.32 32.74
C ASN A 19 42.01 -11.06 31.96
N TYR A 20 42.65 -10.75 30.82
CA TYR A 20 42.25 -9.59 30.00
C TYR A 20 41.11 -9.89 29.00
N HIS A 21 40.94 -11.15 28.57
CA HIS A 21 40.03 -11.49 27.46
C HIS A 21 38.53 -11.61 27.83
N ILE A 22 38.16 -11.58 29.11
CA ILE A 22 36.77 -11.80 29.56
C ILE A 22 36.00 -10.48 29.78
N TYR A 23 36.69 -9.34 29.96
CA TYR A 23 36.03 -8.08 30.32
C TYR A 23 35.41 -7.31 29.14
N ASP A 24 35.87 -7.55 27.90
CA ASP A 24 35.47 -6.76 26.72
C ASP A 24 34.11 -7.21 26.12
N LYS A 25 33.84 -8.53 26.09
CA LYS A 25 32.58 -9.08 25.54
C LYS A 25 31.32 -8.57 26.24
N LYS A 26 31.38 -8.30 27.55
CA LYS A 26 30.18 -7.97 28.36
C LYS A 26 29.76 -6.49 28.22
N ILE A 27 30.68 -5.60 27.88
CA ILE A 27 30.42 -4.15 27.76
C ILE A 27 29.84 -3.80 26.38
N TRP A 28 30.22 -4.55 25.35
CA TRP A 28 29.70 -4.39 23.99
C TRP A 28 28.23 -4.84 23.87
N SER A 29 27.86 -5.92 24.58
CA SER A 29 26.47 -6.42 24.63
C SER A 29 25.48 -5.44 25.27
N ARG A 30 25.88 -4.74 26.34
CA ARG A 30 25.02 -3.76 27.03
C ARG A 30 24.80 -2.49 26.21
N LYS A 31 25.82 -2.02 25.50
CA LYS A 31 25.70 -0.85 24.62
C LYS A 31 24.81 -1.16 23.41
N ALA A 32 25.00 -2.32 22.76
CA ALA A 32 24.15 -2.77 21.66
C ALA A 32 22.68 -2.93 22.08
N LEU A 33 22.42 -3.51 23.27
CA LEU A 33 21.07 -3.65 23.80
C LEU A 33 20.39 -2.29 24.04
N CYS A 34 21.10 -1.31 24.59
CA CYS A 34 20.55 0.04 24.77
C CYS A 34 20.23 0.74 23.43
N PHE A 35 21.06 0.57 22.41
CA PHE A 35 20.79 1.12 21.07
C PHE A 35 19.56 0.47 20.43
N PHE A 36 19.40 -0.85 20.58
CA PHE A 36 18.21 -1.56 20.09
C PHE A 36 16.93 -1.15 20.83
N LEU A 37 16.98 -0.99 22.15
CA LEU A 37 15.81 -0.53 22.92
C LEU A 37 15.44 0.91 22.58
N ALA A 38 16.43 1.79 22.39
CA ALA A 38 16.20 3.18 21.99
C ALA A 38 15.63 3.30 20.55
N SER A 39 16.06 2.44 19.62
CA SER A 39 15.50 2.47 18.25
C SER A 39 14.06 1.98 18.22
N VAL A 40 13.71 0.95 19.01
CA VAL A 40 12.33 0.44 19.10
C VAL A 40 11.38 1.47 19.71
N THR A 41 11.80 2.23 20.72
CA THR A 41 10.96 3.30 21.30
C THR A 41 10.76 4.47 20.34
N ILE A 42 11.77 4.82 19.55
CA ILE A 42 11.65 5.85 18.51
C ILE A 42 10.71 5.39 17.39
N ILE A 43 10.82 4.15 16.92
CA ILE A 43 9.96 3.62 15.85
C ILE A 43 8.50 3.54 16.32
N THR A 44 8.24 3.12 17.56
CA THR A 44 6.88 3.01 18.10
C THR A 44 6.23 4.37 18.31
N THR A 45 6.98 5.37 18.79
CA THR A 45 6.46 6.74 18.98
C THR A 45 6.19 7.44 17.66
N VAL A 46 7.09 7.31 16.67
CA VAL A 46 6.88 7.84 15.31
C VAL A 46 5.73 7.12 14.61
N GLY A 47 5.62 5.80 14.78
CA GLY A 47 4.50 5.01 14.28
C GLY A 47 3.15 5.48 14.85
N LEU A 48 3.05 5.70 16.16
CA LEU A 48 1.81 6.17 16.79
C LEU A 48 1.38 7.55 16.26
N LEU A 49 2.33 8.47 16.07
CA LEU A 49 2.05 9.83 15.60
C LEU A 49 1.67 9.89 14.11
N THR A 50 2.26 9.02 13.29
CA THR A 50 2.01 9.01 11.84
C THR A 50 0.82 8.14 11.45
N PHE A 51 0.62 6.97 12.08
CA PHE A 51 -0.51 6.09 11.80
C PHE A 51 -1.79 6.50 12.54
N GLY A 52 -1.69 7.10 13.73
CA GLY A 52 -2.88 7.49 14.51
C GLY A 52 -3.79 8.47 13.76
N ALA A 53 -3.23 9.52 13.16
CA ALA A 53 -4.03 10.52 12.45
C ALA A 53 -4.55 10.02 11.09
N HIS A 54 -3.78 9.19 10.38
CA HIS A 54 -4.13 8.74 9.04
C HIS A 54 -5.11 7.55 9.05
N PHE A 55 -4.96 6.63 10.01
CA PHE A 55 -5.83 5.46 10.12
C PHE A 55 -7.22 5.84 10.63
N THR A 56 -7.33 6.78 11.57
CA THR A 56 -8.63 7.25 12.05
C THR A 56 -9.40 8.02 10.97
N CYS A 57 -8.71 8.77 10.10
CA CYS A 57 -9.33 9.44 8.96
C CYS A 57 -9.82 8.47 7.88
N TRP A 58 -9.09 7.37 7.65
CA TRP A 58 -9.49 6.31 6.71
C TRP A 58 -10.65 5.45 7.26
N VAL A 59 -10.58 5.04 8.53
CA VAL A 59 -11.60 4.19 9.18
C VAL A 59 -12.93 4.93 9.39
N LEU A 60 -12.93 6.22 9.74
CA LEU A 60 -14.17 6.97 9.96
C LEU A 60 -14.83 7.49 8.66
N ARG A 61 -14.14 7.44 7.52
CA ARG A 61 -14.71 7.83 6.21
C ARG A 61 -15.40 6.71 5.45
N GLY A 62 -15.33 5.46 5.93
CA GLY A 62 -15.92 4.29 5.27
C GLY A 62 -17.45 4.18 5.36
N GLY A 63 -18.15 5.15 5.96
CA GLY A 63 -19.60 5.14 6.13
C GLY A 63 -20.24 6.45 5.71
N GLN A 64 -20.46 6.65 4.41
CA GLN A 64 -21.42 7.63 3.93
C GLN A 64 -22.58 6.87 3.30
N ASN A 65 -23.77 7.14 3.82
CA ASN A 65 -24.99 6.39 3.56
C ASN A 65 -25.43 6.52 2.09
N TYR A 66 -25.33 5.41 1.36
CA TYR A 66 -25.87 5.22 0.01
C TYR A 66 -27.39 5.01 0.08
N SER A 67 -28.15 6.08 0.34
CA SER A 67 -29.60 6.01 0.17
C SER A 67 -30.19 7.40 -0.05
N GLU A 68 -29.78 8.07 -1.13
CA GLU A 68 -30.62 9.13 -1.69
C GLU A 68 -31.48 8.47 -2.78
N ARG A 69 -32.77 8.34 -2.50
CA ARG A 69 -33.75 7.89 -3.49
C ARG A 69 -33.87 8.98 -4.55
N ILE A 70 -33.09 8.88 -5.61
CA ILE A 70 -33.22 9.77 -6.77
C ILE A 70 -34.59 9.51 -7.40
N GLY A 71 -35.51 10.45 -7.18
CA GLY A 71 -36.78 10.51 -7.90
C GLY A 71 -36.48 10.88 -9.34
N VAL A 72 -36.49 9.88 -10.23
CA VAL A 72 -36.22 10.08 -11.66
C VAL A 72 -37.45 10.72 -12.30
N ASP A 73 -37.42 12.04 -12.41
CA ASP A 73 -38.28 12.78 -13.33
C ASP A 73 -37.40 13.73 -14.16
N LYS A 74 -37.28 13.40 -15.46
CA LYS A 74 -36.44 13.98 -16.53
C LYS A 74 -35.01 13.45 -16.65
N ALA A 75 -34.57 13.28 -17.90
CA ALA A 75 -33.20 12.91 -18.25
C ALA A 75 -32.24 13.99 -17.72
N GLU A 76 -31.57 13.66 -16.62
CA GLU A 76 -30.67 14.54 -15.90
C GLU A 76 -29.33 14.61 -16.63
N ILE A 77 -29.06 15.73 -17.28
CA ILE A 77 -27.71 16.03 -17.79
C ILE A 77 -26.86 16.38 -16.57
N VAL A 78 -25.80 15.59 -16.36
CA VAL A 78 -24.86 15.80 -15.25
C VAL A 78 -23.57 16.44 -15.79
N GLU A 79 -23.20 17.58 -15.23
CA GLU A 79 -21.96 18.29 -15.54
C GLU A 79 -21.04 18.33 -14.31
N SER A 80 -19.72 18.25 -14.54
CA SER A 80 -18.71 18.27 -13.49
C SER A 80 -17.37 18.73 -14.04
N GLU A 81 -16.70 19.63 -13.33
CA GLU A 81 -15.34 20.11 -13.64
C GLU A 81 -14.25 19.08 -13.32
N GLN A 82 -14.56 18.08 -12.49
CA GLN A 82 -13.57 17.14 -11.95
C GLN A 82 -13.59 15.79 -12.67
N GLY A 83 -14.78 15.35 -13.07
CA GLY A 83 -14.97 14.04 -13.69
C GLY A 83 -16.43 13.57 -13.59
N VAL A 84 -16.81 12.72 -14.54
CA VAL A 84 -18.15 12.13 -14.67
C VAL A 84 -18.00 10.64 -14.91
N VAL A 85 -18.92 9.85 -14.35
CA VAL A 85 -19.09 8.42 -14.67
C VAL A 85 -20.53 8.21 -15.10
N ALA A 86 -20.74 7.59 -16.26
CA ALA A 86 -22.05 7.22 -16.78
C ALA A 86 -22.11 5.70 -16.93
N ALA A 87 -23.20 5.10 -16.45
CA ALA A 87 -23.45 3.67 -16.52
C ALA A 87 -24.95 3.39 -16.63
N ASP A 88 -25.32 2.18 -17.05
CA ASP A 88 -26.72 1.77 -17.27
C ASP A 88 -27.55 1.67 -15.96
N ASP A 89 -26.88 1.68 -14.81
CA ASP A 89 -27.49 1.68 -13.47
C ASP A 89 -26.86 2.79 -12.63
N ALA A 90 -27.70 3.65 -12.03
CA ALA A 90 -27.26 4.79 -11.24
C ALA A 90 -26.33 4.40 -10.08
N ARG A 91 -26.56 3.24 -9.45
CA ARG A 91 -25.71 2.75 -8.35
C ARG A 91 -24.29 2.45 -8.84
N CYS A 92 -24.15 1.96 -10.08
CA CYS A 92 -22.85 1.67 -10.66
C CYS A 92 -22.12 2.94 -11.08
N SER A 93 -22.82 3.97 -11.57
CA SER A 93 -22.24 5.30 -11.78
C SER A 93 -21.72 5.88 -10.47
N GLU A 94 -22.50 5.78 -9.39
CA GLU A 94 -22.12 6.29 -8.07
C GLU A 94 -20.90 5.55 -7.50
N ILE A 95 -20.83 4.22 -7.66
CA ILE A 95 -19.66 3.42 -7.30
C ILE A 95 -18.41 3.88 -8.06
N GLY A 96 -18.50 4.11 -9.37
CA GLY A 96 -17.40 4.64 -10.15
C GLY A 96 -16.97 6.05 -9.70
N VAL A 97 -17.92 6.94 -9.42
CA VAL A 97 -17.65 8.28 -8.86
C VAL A 97 -16.95 8.17 -7.51
N SER A 98 -17.31 7.18 -6.68
CA SER A 98 -16.64 6.95 -5.39
C SER A 98 -15.15 6.64 -5.54
N MET A 99 -14.73 5.97 -6.62
CA MET A 99 -13.31 5.74 -6.92
C MET A 99 -12.60 7.02 -7.34
N LEU A 100 -13.24 7.87 -8.17
CA LEU A 100 -12.70 9.19 -8.51
C LEU A 100 -12.53 10.07 -7.26
N ARG A 101 -13.53 10.08 -6.37
CA ARG A 101 -13.48 10.83 -5.09
C ARG A 101 -12.37 10.36 -4.16
N GLN A 102 -11.96 9.10 -4.26
CA GLN A 102 -10.83 8.53 -3.51
C GLN A 102 -9.47 8.87 -4.13
N GLY A 103 -9.44 9.66 -5.22
CA GLY A 103 -8.22 10.00 -5.95
C GLY A 103 -7.79 8.93 -6.96
N GLY A 104 -8.67 7.98 -7.27
CA GLY A 104 -8.45 6.99 -8.33
C GLY A 104 -8.49 7.62 -9.72
N HIS A 105 -7.89 6.93 -10.69
CA HIS A 105 -7.91 7.35 -12.09
C HIS A 105 -9.21 6.94 -12.78
N ALA A 106 -9.43 7.47 -14.01
CA ALA A 106 -10.58 7.09 -14.83
C ALA A 106 -10.68 5.57 -15.06
N VAL A 107 -9.55 4.85 -15.09
CA VAL A 107 -9.53 3.39 -15.23
C VAL A 107 -10.07 2.69 -13.97
N ASP A 108 -9.72 3.16 -12.76
CA ASP A 108 -10.22 2.59 -11.50
C ASP A 108 -11.75 2.77 -11.39
N ALA A 109 -12.24 3.93 -11.81
CA ALA A 109 -13.67 4.21 -11.91
C ALA A 109 -14.36 3.30 -12.93
N ALA A 110 -13.75 3.09 -14.11
CA ALA A 110 -14.30 2.20 -15.13
C ALA A 110 -14.36 0.74 -14.67
N VAL A 111 -13.30 0.22 -14.04
CA VAL A 111 -13.25 -1.17 -13.55
C VAL A 111 -14.28 -1.41 -12.44
N SER A 112 -14.36 -0.52 -11.45
CA SER A 112 -15.36 -0.63 -10.37
C SER A 112 -16.80 -0.56 -10.91
N THR A 113 -17.05 0.33 -11.87
CA THR A 113 -18.34 0.44 -12.56
C THR A 113 -18.68 -0.84 -13.31
N ALA A 114 -17.74 -1.40 -14.09
CA ALA A 114 -17.96 -2.63 -14.85
C ALA A 114 -18.24 -3.83 -13.95
N LEU A 115 -17.53 -3.95 -12.81
CA LEU A 115 -17.78 -4.98 -11.81
C LEU A 115 -19.17 -4.83 -11.18
N CYS A 116 -19.60 -3.60 -10.87
CA CYS A 116 -20.96 -3.35 -10.40
C CYS A 116 -22.01 -3.75 -11.45
N VAL A 117 -21.82 -3.35 -12.71
CA VAL A 117 -22.73 -3.68 -13.82
C VAL A 117 -22.86 -5.19 -13.97
N GLY A 118 -21.75 -5.94 -13.84
CA GLY A 118 -21.79 -7.41 -13.86
C GLY A 118 -22.58 -8.05 -12.72
N VAL A 119 -22.76 -7.35 -11.59
CA VAL A 119 -23.60 -7.82 -10.48
C VAL A 119 -25.07 -7.42 -10.68
N VAL A 120 -25.34 -6.17 -11.07
CA VAL A 120 -26.72 -5.67 -11.20
C VAL A 120 -27.40 -6.08 -12.51
N ASN A 121 -26.61 -6.31 -13.56
CA ASN A 121 -27.04 -6.77 -14.88
C ASN A 121 -26.14 -7.93 -15.37
N PRO A 122 -26.23 -9.11 -14.74
CA PRO A 122 -25.37 -10.25 -15.05
C PRO A 122 -25.62 -10.87 -16.44
N VAL A 123 -26.76 -10.55 -17.07
CA VAL A 123 -27.09 -11.02 -18.43
C VAL A 123 -26.38 -10.18 -19.50
N GLY A 124 -26.10 -8.91 -19.22
CA GLY A 124 -25.46 -7.99 -20.16
C GLY A 124 -23.94 -7.86 -20.01
N SER A 125 -23.40 -8.09 -18.82
CA SER A 125 -21.97 -7.95 -18.52
C SER A 125 -21.54 -8.90 -17.40
N GLY A 126 -20.25 -9.20 -17.32
CA GLY A 126 -19.68 -9.97 -16.23
C GLY A 126 -18.27 -10.48 -16.51
N ILE A 127 -17.63 -11.02 -15.47
CA ILE A 127 -16.24 -11.53 -15.55
C ILE A 127 -16.09 -12.79 -16.42
N GLY A 128 -17.20 -13.46 -16.74
CA GLY A 128 -17.22 -14.66 -17.59
C GLY A 128 -17.27 -14.37 -19.09
N GLY A 129 -17.43 -13.10 -19.49
CA GLY A 129 -17.42 -12.67 -20.88
C GLY A 129 -16.12 -11.97 -21.27
N GLY A 130 -16.23 -11.05 -22.21
CA GLY A 130 -15.14 -10.22 -22.70
C GLY A 130 -15.46 -8.72 -22.67
N ALA A 131 -14.47 -7.90 -22.98
CA ALA A 131 -14.61 -6.46 -22.99
C ALA A 131 -13.68 -5.81 -24.03
N PHE A 132 -14.00 -4.57 -24.39
CA PHE A 132 -13.09 -3.67 -25.08
C PHE A 132 -12.99 -2.38 -24.28
N MET A 133 -11.78 -1.91 -24.02
CA MET A 133 -11.55 -0.68 -23.26
C MET A 133 -10.64 0.27 -24.03
N ILE A 134 -11.06 1.52 -24.19
CA ILE A 134 -10.24 2.58 -24.78
C ILE A 134 -9.83 3.53 -23.66
N VAL A 135 -8.52 3.70 -23.47
CA VAL A 135 -7.95 4.55 -22.42
C VAL A 135 -7.09 5.62 -23.07
N ARG A 136 -7.36 6.89 -22.75
CA ARG A 136 -6.50 8.01 -23.09
C ARG A 136 -5.77 8.50 -21.85
N SER A 137 -4.45 8.45 -21.89
CA SER A 137 -3.59 9.00 -20.84
C SER A 137 -3.51 10.52 -21.01
N SER A 138 -3.89 11.28 -19.98
CA SER A 138 -3.73 12.74 -19.98
C SER A 138 -2.26 13.16 -19.96
N SER A 139 -1.41 12.43 -19.23
CA SER A 139 0.01 12.75 -19.06
C SER A 139 0.83 12.55 -20.35
N THR A 140 0.53 11.51 -21.12
CA THR A 140 1.27 11.19 -22.35
C THR A 140 0.52 11.55 -23.63
N SER A 141 -0.76 11.93 -23.52
CA SER A 141 -1.69 12.10 -24.65
C SER A 141 -1.84 10.88 -25.57
N LYS A 142 -1.34 9.71 -25.14
CA LYS A 142 -1.48 8.45 -25.89
C LYS A 142 -2.83 7.80 -25.62
N THR A 143 -3.37 7.18 -26.65
CA THR A 143 -4.59 6.37 -26.57
C THR A 143 -4.22 4.91 -26.79
N GLN A 144 -4.74 4.04 -25.94
CA GLN A 144 -4.55 2.60 -26.02
C GLN A 144 -5.91 1.92 -26.05
N ALA A 145 -6.02 0.88 -26.87
CA ALA A 145 -7.17 0.01 -26.90
C ALA A 145 -6.76 -1.34 -26.30
N TYR A 146 -7.57 -1.84 -25.38
CA TYR A 146 -7.43 -3.15 -24.80
C TYR A 146 -8.55 -4.04 -25.35
N ASP A 147 -8.15 -5.13 -25.99
CA ASP A 147 -9.03 -6.18 -26.47
C ASP A 147 -8.98 -7.36 -25.49
N MET A 148 -10.09 -7.59 -24.80
CA MET A 148 -10.29 -8.71 -23.89
C MET A 148 -11.41 -9.61 -24.40
N ARG A 149 -11.57 -9.73 -25.73
CA ARG A 149 -12.52 -10.65 -26.32
C ARG A 149 -12.16 -12.09 -25.98
N GLU A 150 -13.20 -12.89 -25.74
CA GLU A 150 -13.08 -14.31 -25.49
C GLU A 150 -12.44 -15.01 -26.68
N THR A 151 -11.68 -16.07 -26.40
CA THR A 151 -11.05 -16.90 -27.42
C THR A 151 -11.66 -18.29 -27.38
N ALA A 152 -11.97 -18.84 -28.56
CA ALA A 152 -12.43 -20.22 -28.66
C ALA A 152 -11.38 -21.18 -28.03
N PRO A 153 -11.80 -22.16 -27.22
CA PRO A 153 -10.86 -23.10 -26.62
C PRO A 153 -10.16 -23.93 -27.71
N GLY A 154 -8.95 -24.42 -27.43
CA GLY A 154 -8.15 -25.17 -28.42
C GLY A 154 -8.77 -26.46 -28.93
N ALA A 155 -9.77 -27.00 -28.23
CA ALA A 155 -10.56 -28.17 -28.66
C ALA A 155 -11.76 -27.82 -29.55
N ALA A 156 -12.03 -26.54 -29.79
CA ALA A 156 -13.10 -26.11 -30.68
C ALA A 156 -12.78 -26.52 -32.13
N SER A 157 -13.72 -27.16 -32.81
CA SER A 157 -13.62 -27.50 -34.22
C SER A 157 -14.55 -26.61 -35.04
N GLN A 158 -14.24 -26.43 -36.33
CA GLN A 158 -15.11 -25.69 -37.25
C GLN A 158 -16.35 -26.50 -37.68
N GLN A 159 -16.41 -27.80 -37.38
CA GLN A 159 -17.43 -28.67 -37.96
C GLN A 159 -18.78 -28.53 -37.24
N HIS A 160 -19.79 -28.15 -38.01
CA HIS A 160 -21.19 -28.43 -37.73
C HIS A 160 -21.56 -29.68 -38.52
N GLY A 161 -21.88 -30.78 -37.81
CA GLY A 161 -22.27 -32.06 -38.37
C GLY A 161 -22.68 -33.03 -37.29
#